data_AF-A0A9D6DKQ0-F1
#
_entry.id   AF-A0A9D6DKQ0-F1
#
_cell.length_a   1.000
_cell.length_b   1.000
_cell.length_c   1.000
_cell.angle_alpha   90.00
_cell.angle_beta   90.00
_cell.angle_gamma   90.00
#
_symmetry.space_group_name_H-M   'P 1'
#
loop_
_entity.id
_entity.type
_entity.pdbx_description
1 polymer ?
#
loop_
_entity_poly.entity_id
_entity_poly.type
_entity_poly.pdbx_seq_one_letter_code
_entity_poly.pdbx_strand_id
1 'polypeptide(L)'
;MKEALSARWYFPLLMAVVSMLALMVLVIVVSDALAGHALGPEARTAWQPHLAKVDAALARGDVAGAALRWREAYAAALASRHWEGLVEVGDAYRRLGELGGFRPAATAKARQAYLAAFFRARQEGAVTGVLRVAEAFAELGDREVVARCIRVAEALAAQARDAYGRERVRVFAEGWAGQKGSLR
;
A
#
# COMPACT_ATOMS: atom_id res chain seq x y z
N MET A 1 54.39 11.60 -23.67
CA MET A 1 54.26 10.15 -23.39
C MET A 1 53.96 9.92 -21.91
N LYS A 2 52.72 10.09 -21.43
CA LYS A 2 52.32 9.79 -20.04
C LYS A 2 50.80 9.54 -19.88
N GLU A 3 50.13 8.75 -20.72
CA GLU A 3 48.67 8.50 -20.48
C GLU A 3 48.20 7.05 -20.70
N ALA A 4 49.07 6.13 -21.13
CA ALA A 4 48.63 4.76 -21.49
C ALA A 4 48.77 3.71 -20.36
N LEU A 5 49.41 4.05 -19.23
CA LEU A 5 49.73 3.08 -18.17
C LEU A 5 48.71 3.04 -17.03
N SER A 6 47.90 4.08 -16.86
CA SER A 6 46.94 4.21 -15.76
C SER A 6 45.62 3.49 -16.07
N ALA A 7 45.12 3.55 -17.31
CA ALA A 7 43.86 2.93 -17.73
C ALA A 7 43.82 1.39 -17.57
N ARG A 8 44.97 0.72 -17.68
CA ARG A 8 45.08 -0.75 -17.62
C ARG A 8 44.95 -1.30 -16.19
N TRP A 9 45.22 -0.49 -15.17
CA TRP A 9 45.09 -0.85 -13.75
C TRP A 9 43.75 -0.43 -13.15
N TYR A 10 43.04 0.54 -13.74
CA TYR A 10 41.70 0.91 -13.30
C TYR A 10 40.62 -0.08 -13.75
N PHE A 11 40.80 -0.72 -14.92
CA PHE A 11 39.83 -1.68 -15.46
C PHE A 11 39.45 -2.83 -14.49
N PRO A 12 40.40 -3.55 -13.85
CA PRO A 12 40.05 -4.61 -12.89
C PRO A 12 39.36 -4.07 -11.64
N LEU A 13 39.73 -2.86 -11.20
CA LEU A 13 39.16 -2.23 -9.99
C LEU A 13 37.72 -1.74 -10.25
N LEU A 14 37.47 -1.21 -11.45
CA LEU A 14 36.14 -0.80 -11.90
C LEU A 14 35.22 -2.03 -12.07
N MET A 15 35.73 -3.13 -12.62
CA MET A 15 35.00 -4.39 -12.73
C MET A 15 34.69 -5.02 -11.36
N ALA A 16 35.60 -4.91 -10.38
CA ALA A 16 35.35 -5.39 -9.03
C ALA A 16 34.22 -4.61 -8.35
N VAL A 17 34.21 -3.27 -8.50
CA VAL A 17 33.13 -2.42 -7.97
C VAL A 17 31.80 -2.73 -8.64
N VAL A 18 31.76 -2.84 -9.96
CA VAL A 18 30.55 -3.22 -10.71
C VAL A 18 30.04 -4.60 -10.28
N SER A 19 30.93 -5.57 -10.09
CA SER A 19 30.57 -6.92 -9.63
C SER A 19 30.03 -6.91 -8.20
N MET A 20 30.63 -6.12 -7.30
CA MET A 20 30.15 -5.96 -5.94
C MET A 20 28.78 -5.30 -5.90
N LEU A 21 28.56 -4.26 -6.71
CA LEU A 21 27.25 -3.60 -6.84
C LEU A 21 26.19 -4.54 -7.43
N ALA A 22 26.55 -5.32 -8.46
CA ALA A 22 25.67 -6.32 -9.04
C ALA A 22 25.29 -7.41 -8.02
N LEU A 23 26.26 -7.88 -7.23
CA LEU A 23 26.03 -8.86 -6.17
C LEU A 23 25.13 -8.28 -5.07
N MET A 24 25.34 -7.01 -4.68
CA MET A 24 24.52 -6.35 -3.67
C MET A 24 23.07 -6.19 -4.14
N VAL A 25 22.87 -5.81 -5.41
CA VAL A 25 21.53 -5.75 -6.03
C VAL A 25 20.89 -7.14 -6.09
N LEU A 26 21.66 -8.17 -6.46
CA LEU A 26 21.18 -9.55 -6.50
C LEU A 26 20.73 -10.05 -5.12
N VAL A 27 21.50 -9.76 -4.07
CA VAL A 27 21.15 -10.12 -2.69
C VAL A 27 19.84 -9.45 -2.25
N ILE A 28 19.64 -8.18 -2.60
CA ILE A 28 18.40 -7.44 -2.28
C ILE A 28 17.20 -8.09 -2.98
N VAL A 29 17.31 -8.38 -4.28
CA VAL A 29 16.22 -8.97 -5.09
C VAL A 29 15.86 -10.39 -4.63
N VAL A 30 16.87 -11.22 -4.35
CA VAL A 30 16.66 -12.61 -3.89
C VAL A 30 16.04 -12.62 -2.48
N SER A 31 16.45 -11.70 -1.61
CA SER A 31 15.88 -11.58 -0.26
C SER A 31 14.41 -11.16 -0.30
N ASP A 32 14.04 -10.26 -1.20
CA ASP A 32 12.65 -9.81 -1.37
C ASP A 32 11.76 -10.94 -1.93
N ALA A 33 12.28 -11.68 -2.91
CA ALA A 33 11.60 -12.85 -3.48
C ALA A 33 11.41 -13.99 -2.46
N LEU A 34 12.44 -14.29 -1.65
CA LEU A 34 12.36 -15.32 -0.61
C LEU A 34 11.46 -14.88 0.56
N ALA A 35 11.52 -13.62 0.99
CA ALA A 35 10.65 -13.09 2.04
C ALA A 35 9.17 -13.09 1.64
N GLY A 36 8.87 -12.81 0.36
CA GLY A 36 7.51 -12.91 -0.18
C GLY A 36 6.93 -14.33 -0.20
N HIS A 37 7.79 -15.36 -0.27
CA HIS A 37 7.43 -16.78 -0.16
C HIS A 37 7.44 -17.30 1.29
N ALA A 38 8.25 -16.71 2.17
CA ALA A 38 8.37 -17.12 3.57
C ALA A 38 7.17 -16.71 4.44
N LEU A 39 6.47 -15.63 4.09
CA LEU A 39 5.15 -15.35 4.68
C LEU A 39 4.14 -16.34 4.10
N GLY A 40 3.89 -17.41 4.84
CA GLY A 40 2.86 -18.40 4.50
C GLY A 40 1.50 -17.73 4.24
N PRO A 41 0.59 -18.39 3.49
CA PRO A 41 -0.74 -17.86 3.17
C PRO A 41 -1.50 -17.31 4.39
N GLU A 42 -1.30 -17.94 5.55
CA GLU A 42 -1.89 -17.55 6.82
C GLU A 42 -1.44 -16.16 7.30
N ALA A 43 -0.18 -15.78 7.09
CA ALA A 43 0.32 -14.46 7.49
C ALA A 43 -0.29 -13.33 6.65
N ARG A 44 -0.67 -13.63 5.40
CA ARG A 44 -1.30 -12.64 4.49
C ARG A 44 -2.71 -12.26 4.94
N THR A 45 -3.41 -13.20 5.57
CA THR A 45 -4.81 -13.03 6.03
C THR A 45 -4.94 -12.99 7.56
N ALA A 46 -3.83 -13.01 8.30
CA ALA A 46 -3.81 -13.04 9.77
C ALA A 46 -4.59 -11.89 10.45
N TRP A 47 -4.80 -10.76 9.76
CA TRP A 47 -5.60 -9.64 10.25
C TRP A 47 -7.12 -9.91 10.24
N GLN A 48 -7.61 -10.81 9.37
CA GLN A 48 -9.04 -11.07 9.18
C GLN A 48 -9.72 -11.58 10.46
N PRO A 49 -9.17 -12.59 11.18
CA PRO A 49 -9.78 -13.04 12.43
C PRO A 49 -9.82 -11.95 13.51
N HIS A 50 -8.83 -11.06 13.56
CA HIS A 50 -8.85 -9.94 14.51
C HIS A 50 -9.91 -8.90 14.14
N LEU A 51 -10.10 -8.58 12.85
CA LEU A 51 -11.19 -7.70 12.41
C LEU A 51 -12.57 -8.29 12.70
N ALA A 52 -12.77 -9.59 12.50
CA ALA A 52 -14.02 -10.25 12.88
C ALA A 52 -14.33 -10.08 14.38
N LYS A 53 -13.29 -10.10 15.24
CA LYS A 53 -13.44 -9.81 16.68
C LYS A 53 -13.76 -8.33 16.95
N VAL A 54 -13.23 -7.40 16.15
CA VAL A 54 -13.58 -5.96 16.21
C VAL A 54 -15.06 -5.79 15.89
N ASP A 55 -15.53 -6.34 14.77
CA ASP A 55 -16.92 -6.23 14.34
C ASP A 55 -17.88 -6.87 15.36
N ALA A 56 -17.50 -8.02 15.94
CA ALA A 56 -18.28 -8.65 17.00
C ALA A 56 -18.36 -7.79 18.28
N ALA A 57 -17.30 -7.07 18.64
CA ALA A 57 -17.32 -6.15 19.77
C ALA A 57 -18.18 -4.92 19.48
N LEU A 58 -18.07 -4.35 18.27
CA LEU A 58 -18.92 -3.25 17.81
C LEU A 58 -20.40 -3.63 17.81
N ALA A 59 -20.75 -4.83 17.37
CA ALA A 59 -22.13 -5.33 17.38
C ALA A 59 -22.74 -5.41 18.79
N ARG A 60 -21.91 -5.53 19.84
CA ARG A 60 -22.33 -5.51 21.24
C ARG A 60 -22.26 -4.11 21.88
N GLY A 61 -21.90 -3.08 21.12
CA GLY A 61 -21.66 -1.73 21.65
C GLY A 61 -20.37 -1.60 22.47
N ASP A 62 -19.50 -2.61 22.47
CA ASP A 62 -18.24 -2.61 23.21
C ASP A 62 -17.15 -1.87 22.44
N VAL A 63 -17.25 -0.53 22.42
CA VAL A 63 -16.30 0.35 21.70
C VAL A 63 -14.88 0.19 22.26
N ALA A 64 -14.72 0.08 23.57
CA ALA A 64 -13.40 -0.07 24.21
C ALA A 64 -12.75 -1.41 23.84
N GLY A 65 -13.51 -2.51 23.91
CA GLY A 65 -13.04 -3.82 23.52
C GLY A 65 -12.80 -3.96 22.02
N ALA A 66 -13.55 -3.24 21.18
CA ALA A 66 -13.30 -3.12 19.76
C ALA A 66 -11.99 -2.38 19.47
N ALA A 67 -11.69 -1.29 20.18
CA ALA A 67 -10.45 -0.53 20.02
C ALA A 67 -9.20 -1.35 20.38
N LEU A 68 -9.29 -2.18 21.44
CA LEU A 68 -8.20 -3.08 21.83
C LEU A 68 -7.93 -4.12 20.73
N ARG A 69 -8.98 -4.79 20.25
CA ARG A 69 -8.88 -5.81 19.19
C ARG A 69 -8.42 -5.22 17.86
N TRP A 70 -8.78 -3.97 17.59
CA TRP A 70 -8.34 -3.27 16.40
C TRP A 70 -6.82 -3.08 16.38
N ARG A 71 -6.18 -2.86 17.52
CA ARG A 71 -4.71 -2.75 17.59
C ARG A 71 -4.02 -4.05 17.15
N GLU A 72 -4.58 -5.19 17.52
CA GLU A 72 -4.09 -6.50 17.07
C GLU A 72 -4.28 -6.68 15.56
N ALA A 73 -5.46 -6.32 15.04
CA ALA A 73 -5.72 -6.36 13.60
C ALA A 73 -4.77 -5.46 12.82
N TYR A 74 -4.52 -4.24 13.30
CA TYR A 74 -3.59 -3.29 12.70
C TYR A 74 -2.14 -3.82 12.70
N ALA A 75 -1.70 -4.42 13.81
CA ALA A 75 -0.39 -5.05 13.90
C ALA A 75 -0.24 -6.22 12.92
N ALA A 76 -1.24 -7.10 12.85
CA ALA A 76 -1.27 -8.21 11.90
C ALA A 76 -1.30 -7.72 10.44
N ALA A 77 -2.07 -6.69 10.13
CA ALA A 77 -2.10 -6.07 8.80
C ALA A 77 -0.74 -5.48 8.42
N LEU A 78 -0.06 -4.82 9.36
CA LEU A 78 1.31 -4.35 9.15
C LEU A 78 2.28 -5.52 8.91
N ALA A 79 2.17 -6.61 9.66
CA ALA A 79 3.02 -7.79 9.49
C ALA A 79 2.78 -8.54 8.17
N SER A 80 1.55 -8.50 7.64
CA SER A 80 1.18 -9.22 6.41
C SER A 80 1.96 -8.82 5.16
N ARG A 81 2.57 -7.61 5.16
CA ARG A 81 3.23 -6.99 3.99
C ARG A 81 2.34 -6.81 2.75
N HIS A 82 1.03 -7.01 2.86
CA HIS A 82 0.04 -6.77 1.80
C HIS A 82 -0.73 -5.46 2.04
N TRP A 83 -1.33 -4.90 0.99
CA TRP A 83 -2.06 -3.64 1.05
C TRP A 83 -3.49 -3.79 1.58
N GLU A 84 -4.16 -4.92 1.29
CA GLU A 84 -5.58 -5.17 1.60
C GLU A 84 -5.86 -4.99 3.08
N GLY A 85 -5.08 -5.65 3.93
CA GLY A 85 -5.26 -5.59 5.37
C GLY A 85 -5.13 -4.18 5.93
N LEU A 86 -4.31 -3.32 5.32
CA LEU A 86 -4.14 -1.92 5.74
C LEU A 86 -5.34 -1.04 5.36
N VAL A 87 -6.00 -1.32 4.23
CA VAL A 87 -7.26 -0.64 3.88
C VAL A 87 -8.35 -1.06 4.86
N GLU A 88 -8.52 -2.37 5.06
CA GLU A 88 -9.61 -2.91 5.89
C GLU A 88 -9.50 -2.47 7.36
N VAL A 89 -8.28 -2.43 7.93
CA VAL A 89 -8.10 -1.87 9.29
C VAL A 89 -8.31 -0.36 9.34
N GLY A 90 -8.00 0.38 8.25
CA GLY A 90 -8.32 1.81 8.15
C GLY A 90 -9.83 2.04 8.18
N ASP A 91 -10.58 1.29 7.38
CA ASP A 91 -12.04 1.35 7.31
C ASP A 91 -12.68 0.96 8.65
N ALA A 92 -12.18 -0.11 9.28
CA ALA A 92 -12.64 -0.54 10.59
C ALA A 92 -12.41 0.53 11.67
N TYR A 93 -11.27 1.23 11.65
CA TYR A 93 -10.99 2.29 12.62
C TYR A 93 -11.88 3.51 12.40
N ARG A 94 -12.18 3.83 11.13
CA ARG A 94 -13.14 4.88 10.79
C ARG A 94 -14.50 4.55 11.38
N ARG A 95 -15.05 3.35 11.12
CA ARG A 95 -16.32 2.89 11.72
C ARG A 95 -16.30 2.94 13.25
N LEU A 96 -15.20 2.52 13.86
CA LEU A 96 -15.02 2.58 15.32
C LEU A 96 -15.07 4.02 15.84
N GLY A 97 -14.39 4.97 15.19
CA GLY A 97 -14.41 6.38 15.60
C GLY A 97 -15.75 7.08 15.37
N GLU A 98 -16.49 6.65 14.35
CA GLU A 98 -17.86 7.08 14.10
C GLU A 98 -18.79 6.68 15.24
N LEU A 99 -18.71 5.43 15.70
CA LEU A 99 -19.53 4.89 16.79
C LEU A 99 -19.06 5.34 18.19
N GLY A 100 -17.75 5.49 18.35
CA GLY A 100 -17.12 5.86 19.62
C GLY A 100 -17.02 7.36 19.88
N GLY A 101 -17.45 8.22 18.95
CA GLY A 101 -17.44 9.67 19.11
C GLY A 101 -16.06 10.34 19.00
N PHE A 102 -15.09 9.70 18.33
CA PHE A 102 -13.72 10.22 18.15
C PHE A 102 -13.30 10.32 16.68
N ARG A 103 -14.25 10.64 15.80
CA ARG A 103 -14.07 10.74 14.34
C ARG A 103 -12.78 11.44 13.89
N PRO A 104 -12.37 12.62 14.42
CA PRO A 104 -11.16 13.29 13.94
C PRO A 104 -9.89 12.45 14.13
N ALA A 105 -9.74 11.81 15.29
CA ALA A 105 -8.61 10.94 15.57
C ALA A 105 -8.64 9.66 14.73
N ALA A 106 -9.83 9.12 14.50
CA ALA A 106 -10.02 7.96 13.63
C ALA A 106 -9.67 8.25 12.17
N THR A 107 -10.12 9.38 11.63
CA THR A 107 -9.79 9.85 10.28
C THR A 107 -8.28 10.03 10.11
N ALA A 108 -7.60 10.66 11.08
CA ALA A 108 -6.16 10.83 11.03
C ALA A 108 -5.41 9.48 11.00
N LYS A 109 -5.89 8.50 11.77
CA LYS A 109 -5.28 7.17 11.81
C LYS A 109 -5.61 6.32 10.57
N ALA A 110 -6.83 6.38 10.06
CA ALA A 110 -7.23 5.72 8.82
C ALA A 110 -6.39 6.24 7.64
N ARG A 111 -6.18 7.56 7.55
CA ARG A 111 -5.28 8.18 6.58
C ARG A 111 -3.86 7.61 6.62
N GLN A 112 -3.30 7.38 7.81
CA GLN A 112 -1.99 6.74 7.94
C GLN A 112 -1.99 5.31 7.39
N ALA A 113 -3.04 4.54 7.69
CA ALA A 113 -3.19 3.17 7.19
C ALA A 113 -3.32 3.15 5.66
N TYR A 114 -4.12 4.04 5.08
CA TYR A 114 -4.26 4.19 3.63
C TYR A 114 -2.97 4.63 2.94
N LEU A 115 -2.17 5.53 3.55
CA LEU A 115 -0.85 5.88 3.00
C LEU A 115 0.08 4.67 2.97
N ALA A 116 0.10 3.87 4.04
CA ALA A 116 0.90 2.64 4.07
C ALA A 116 0.39 1.62 3.03
N ALA A 117 -0.93 1.47 2.87
CA ALA A 117 -1.54 0.62 1.85
C ALA A 117 -1.17 1.07 0.43
N PHE A 118 -1.22 2.38 0.15
CA PHE A 118 -0.83 2.95 -1.13
C PHE A 118 0.60 2.60 -1.52
N PHE A 119 1.55 2.75 -0.58
CA PHE A 119 2.95 2.42 -0.86
C PHE A 119 3.16 0.93 -1.13
N ARG A 120 2.44 0.04 -0.43
CA ARG A 120 2.49 -1.41 -0.69
C ARG A 120 1.89 -1.77 -2.04
N ALA A 121 0.66 -1.32 -2.31
CA ALA A 121 -0.01 -1.56 -3.59
C ALA A 121 0.83 -1.06 -4.77
N ARG A 122 1.52 0.08 -4.61
CA ARG A 122 2.45 0.58 -5.62
C ARG A 122 3.68 -0.31 -5.79
N GLN A 123 4.29 -0.78 -4.71
CA GLN A 123 5.46 -1.67 -4.76
C GLN A 123 5.11 -3.01 -5.42
N GLU A 124 3.91 -3.52 -5.16
CA GLU A 124 3.37 -4.74 -5.76
C GLU A 124 2.93 -4.55 -7.22
N GLY A 125 2.89 -3.31 -7.74
CA GLY A 125 2.33 -3.01 -9.05
C GLY A 125 0.81 -3.24 -9.16
N ALA A 126 0.12 -3.29 -8.01
CA ALA A 126 -1.29 -3.63 -7.92
C ALA A 126 -2.19 -2.43 -8.26
N VAL A 127 -2.57 -2.29 -9.54
CA VAL A 127 -3.53 -1.26 -10.01
C VAL A 127 -4.83 -1.30 -9.18
N THR A 128 -5.34 -2.50 -8.88
CA THR A 128 -6.53 -2.68 -8.05
C THR A 128 -6.36 -2.07 -6.67
N GLY A 129 -5.23 -2.34 -6.02
CA GLY A 129 -4.94 -1.83 -4.68
C GLY A 129 -4.81 -0.31 -4.66
N VAL A 130 -4.15 0.28 -5.68
CA VAL A 130 -4.04 1.74 -5.79
C VAL A 130 -5.41 2.40 -5.95
N LEU A 131 -6.31 1.82 -6.76
CA LEU A 131 -7.67 2.35 -6.93
C LEU A 131 -8.53 2.18 -5.67
N ARG A 132 -8.43 1.04 -4.98
CA ARG A 132 -9.13 0.82 -3.70
C ARG A 132 -8.69 1.81 -2.62
N VAL A 133 -7.40 2.12 -2.57
CA VAL A 133 -6.87 3.16 -1.66
C VAL A 133 -7.32 4.56 -2.09
N ALA A 134 -7.42 4.84 -3.40
CA ALA A 134 -7.93 6.10 -3.90
C ALA A 134 -9.39 6.34 -3.47
N GLU A 135 -10.23 5.31 -3.53
CA GLU A 135 -11.60 5.35 -3.00
C GLU A 135 -11.62 5.66 -1.50
N ALA A 136 -10.78 4.99 -0.71
CA ALA A 136 -10.67 5.24 0.72
C ALA A 136 -10.25 6.69 1.03
N PHE A 137 -9.32 7.27 0.26
CA PHE A 137 -8.98 8.69 0.37
C PHE A 137 -10.12 9.63 -0.08
N ALA A 138 -10.90 9.23 -1.09
CA ALA A 138 -12.06 10.01 -1.53
C ALA A 138 -13.12 10.10 -0.42
N GLU A 139 -13.35 9.00 0.32
CA GLU A 139 -14.23 8.99 1.49
C GLU A 139 -13.76 9.93 2.61
N LEU A 140 -12.45 10.14 2.75
CA LEU A 140 -11.88 11.12 3.70
C LEU A 140 -11.92 12.56 3.17
N GLY A 141 -12.31 12.79 1.91
CA GLY A 141 -12.31 14.09 1.26
C GLY A 141 -10.96 14.52 0.67
N ASP A 142 -9.98 13.61 0.56
CA ASP A 142 -8.61 13.90 0.19
C ASP A 142 -8.38 14.01 -1.33
N ARG A 143 -9.09 14.94 -1.96
CA ARG A 143 -9.21 15.04 -3.42
C ARG A 143 -7.87 15.08 -4.17
N GLU A 144 -6.90 15.81 -3.64
CA GLU A 144 -5.57 15.92 -4.24
C GLU A 144 -4.79 14.59 -4.19
N VAL A 145 -5.02 13.80 -3.14
CA VAL A 145 -4.42 12.47 -2.99
C VAL A 145 -5.07 11.50 -3.97
N VAL A 146 -6.40 11.54 -4.11
CA VAL A 146 -7.14 10.72 -5.11
C VAL A 146 -6.59 10.96 -6.52
N ALA A 147 -6.43 12.22 -6.92
CA ALA A 147 -5.87 12.56 -8.23
C ALA A 147 -4.45 12.03 -8.44
N ARG A 148 -3.64 11.97 -7.38
CA ARG A 148 -2.30 11.38 -7.42
C ARG A 148 -2.35 9.86 -7.53
N CYS A 149 -3.25 9.20 -6.82
CA CYS A 149 -3.45 7.75 -6.92
C CYS A 149 -3.86 7.34 -8.33
N ILE A 150 -4.76 8.08 -8.98
CA ILE A 150 -5.16 7.84 -10.38
C ILE A 150 -3.94 7.86 -11.30
N ARG A 151 -3.12 8.93 -11.26
CA ARG A 151 -1.91 9.02 -12.10
C ARG A 151 -0.93 7.87 -11.88
N VAL A 152 -0.80 7.40 -10.64
CA VAL A 152 0.06 6.26 -10.33
C VAL A 152 -0.53 4.96 -10.87
N ALA A 153 -1.84 4.76 -10.76
CA ALA A 153 -2.52 3.61 -11.34
C ALA A 153 -2.41 3.57 -12.87
N GLU A 154 -2.53 4.73 -13.54
CA GLU A 154 -2.28 4.88 -14.98
C GLU A 154 -0.87 4.44 -15.36
N ALA A 155 0.14 4.93 -14.63
CA ALA A 155 1.54 4.58 -14.87
C ALA A 155 1.80 3.07 -14.69
N LEU A 156 1.23 2.46 -13.65
CA LEU A 156 1.35 1.01 -13.41
C LEU A 156 0.68 0.20 -14.53
N ALA A 157 -0.53 0.57 -14.94
CA ALA A 157 -1.24 -0.13 -16.02
C ALA A 157 -0.54 0.01 -17.38
N ALA A 158 0.07 1.18 -17.64
CA ALA A 158 0.87 1.39 -18.84
C ALA A 158 2.15 0.55 -18.83
N GLN A 159 2.88 0.53 -17.70
CA GLN A 159 4.12 -0.24 -17.55
C GLN A 159 3.88 -1.75 -17.71
N ALA A 160 2.79 -2.28 -17.14
CA ALA A 160 2.41 -3.69 -17.27
C ALA A 160 1.80 -4.03 -18.64
N ARG A 161 1.55 -3.04 -19.51
CA ARG A 161 0.76 -3.16 -20.74
C ARG A 161 -0.64 -3.76 -20.51
N ASP A 162 -1.17 -3.65 -19.30
CA ASP A 162 -2.45 -4.21 -18.87
C ASP A 162 -3.63 -3.41 -19.43
N ALA A 163 -4.32 -3.96 -20.44
CA ALA A 163 -5.48 -3.33 -21.05
C ALA A 163 -6.67 -3.24 -20.09
N TYR A 164 -6.88 -4.26 -19.26
CA TYR A 164 -7.95 -4.28 -18.27
C TYR A 164 -7.66 -3.29 -17.14
N GLY A 165 -6.41 -3.22 -16.69
CA GLY A 165 -5.93 -2.20 -15.75
C GLY A 165 -6.19 -0.78 -16.25
N ARG A 166 -5.87 -0.48 -17.52
CA ARG A 166 -6.14 0.84 -18.11
C ARG A 166 -7.63 1.17 -18.13
N GLU A 167 -8.48 0.22 -18.49
CA GLU A 167 -9.93 0.43 -18.52
C GLU A 167 -10.48 0.72 -17.12
N ARG A 168 -10.06 -0.04 -16.09
CA ARG A 168 -10.50 0.22 -14.72
C ARG A 168 -10.08 1.59 -14.21
N VAL A 169 -8.87 2.03 -14.54
CA VAL A 169 -8.39 3.36 -14.16
C VAL A 169 -9.22 4.44 -14.84
N ARG A 170 -9.56 4.25 -16.12
CA ARG A 170 -10.44 5.15 -16.87
C ARG A 170 -11.83 5.25 -16.23
N VAL A 171 -12.50 4.11 -15.99
CA VAL A 171 -13.82 4.07 -15.35
C VAL A 171 -13.81 4.77 -14.00
N PHE A 172 -12.78 4.50 -13.18
CA PHE A 172 -12.62 5.16 -11.89
C PHE A 172 -12.43 6.69 -12.03
N ALA A 173 -11.58 7.13 -12.95
CA ALA A 173 -11.31 8.55 -13.18
C ALA A 173 -12.55 9.31 -13.69
N GLU A 174 -13.32 8.70 -14.59
CA GLU A 174 -14.59 9.26 -15.10
C GLU A 174 -15.62 9.41 -13.97
N GLY A 175 -15.79 8.37 -13.14
CA GLY A 175 -16.67 8.43 -11.97
C GLY A 175 -16.26 9.50 -10.96
N TRP A 176 -14.95 9.60 -10.66
CA TRP A 176 -14.42 10.63 -9.78
C TRP A 176 -14.61 12.05 -10.31
N ALA A 177 -14.43 12.26 -11.61
CA ALA A 177 -14.65 13.56 -12.25
C ALA A 177 -16.12 14.00 -12.14
N GLY A 178 -17.07 13.07 -12.32
CA GLY A 178 -18.50 13.33 -12.12
C GLY A 178 -18.82 13.75 -10.68
N GLN A 179 -18.26 13.06 -9.69
CA GLN A 179 -18.45 13.40 -8.27
C GLN A 179 -17.84 14.77 -7.90
N LYS A 180 -16.67 15.11 -8.46
CA LYS A 180 -16.04 16.42 -8.27
C LYS A 180 -16.91 17.56 -8.80
N GLY A 181 -17.61 17.34 -9.91
CA GLY A 181 -18.50 18.33 -10.54
C GLY A 181 -19.79 18.61 -9.76
N SER A 182 -20.37 17.62 -9.08
CA SER A 182 -21.61 17.76 -8.29
C SER A 182 -21.45 18.55 -6.98
N LEU A 183 -20.22 18.85 -6.57
CA LEU A 183 -19.89 19.51 -5.30
C LEU A 183 -19.35 20.94 -5.50
N ARG A 184 -19.58 21.52 -6.69
CA ARG A 184 -19.36 22.94 -7.02
C ARG A 184 -20.70 23.61 -7.24
#